data_AF-A0A8B6BYB6-F1
#
_entry.id   AF-A0A8B6BYB6-F1
#
_cell.length_a   1.000
_cell.length_b   1.000
_cell.length_c   1.000
_cell.angle_alpha   90.00
_cell.angle_beta   90.00
_cell.angle_gamma   90.00
#
_symmetry.space_group_name_H-M   'P 1'
#
loop_
_entity.id
_entity.type
_entity.pdbx_description
1 polymer ?
#
loop_
_entity_poly.entity_id
_entity_poly.type
_entity_poly.pdbx_seq_one_letter_code
_entity_poly.pdbx_strand_id
1 'polypeptide(L)'
;MVQHLKKPTPEIRKFSGNPLEYRKFLRQFESKVVLNCEQDDEKMNYLEQLTFGEAHKVVSSYSHLPGDRAYKASMRHLEERYGDTDVMASAFIKKALDWPNIKSGDIQSLDEFALFLVECQYGTESMEAGSVLEYSENIKRLMSKLPFHMHDRWRNVVFRVKDSHRTVKFNDFVNFVKAEAKKATDPTYGNIAMNYSNSRKYESTATTWTKGFKCM
;
A
#
# COMPACT_ATOMS: atom_id res chain seq x y z
N MET A 1 -12.95 36.89 -22.69
CA MET A 1 -11.77 36.41 -21.92
C MET A 1 -11.91 34.92 -21.72
N VAL A 2 -11.01 34.13 -22.28
CA VAL A 2 -10.97 32.68 -22.03
C VAL A 2 -10.33 32.50 -20.65
N GLN A 3 -11.10 32.02 -19.67
CA GLN A 3 -10.52 31.61 -18.39
C GLN A 3 -9.65 30.39 -18.64
N HIS A 4 -8.32 30.56 -18.58
CA HIS A 4 -7.42 29.43 -18.47
C HIS A 4 -7.63 28.80 -17.09
N LEU A 5 -8.37 27.70 -17.04
CA LEU A 5 -8.42 26.81 -15.89
C LEU A 5 -6.99 26.34 -15.59
N LYS A 6 -6.33 26.97 -14.60
CA LYS A 6 -5.08 26.44 -14.03
C LYS A 6 -5.40 25.07 -13.45
N LYS A 7 -4.88 24.02 -14.09
CA LYS A 7 -4.95 22.67 -13.56
C LYS A 7 -4.34 22.69 -12.15
N PRO A 8 -4.95 22.05 -11.15
CA PRO A 8 -4.32 21.90 -9.84
C PRO A 8 -2.98 21.24 -10.05
N THR A 9 -1.89 21.89 -9.65
CA THR A 9 -0.56 21.27 -9.67
C THR A 9 -0.49 20.35 -8.45
N PRO A 10 -0.52 19.02 -8.60
CA PRO A 10 -0.42 18.15 -7.44
C PRO A 10 0.92 18.40 -6.76
N GLU A 11 0.95 18.45 -5.43
CA GLU A 11 2.20 18.59 -4.69
C GLU A 11 3.08 17.34 -4.88
N ILE A 12 4.39 17.51 -4.99
CA ILE A 12 5.33 16.38 -4.99
C ILE A 12 5.47 15.91 -3.54
N ARG A 13 5.28 14.62 -3.30
CA ARG A 13 5.54 14.07 -1.97
C ARG A 13 7.04 14.06 -1.74
N LYS A 14 7.49 14.60 -0.60
CA LYS A 14 8.89 14.53 -0.21
C LYS A 14 9.31 13.07 0.01
N PHE A 15 10.55 12.76 -0.33
CA PHE A 15 11.11 11.42 -0.23
C PHE A 15 11.99 11.27 1.01
N SER A 16 11.70 10.25 1.81
CA SER A 16 12.38 9.96 3.08
C SER A 16 13.61 9.05 2.95
N GLY A 17 13.68 8.30 1.84
CA GLY A 17 14.55 7.12 1.73
C GLY A 17 13.81 5.79 1.89
N ASN A 18 12.48 5.76 1.87
CA ASN A 18 11.71 4.50 1.85
C ASN A 18 11.72 3.86 0.44
N PRO A 19 12.35 2.68 0.24
CA PRO A 19 12.42 2.05 -1.10
C PRO A 19 11.06 1.85 -1.78
N LEU A 20 10.00 1.62 -1.01
CA LEU A 20 8.64 1.43 -1.52
C LEU A 20 8.06 2.66 -2.23
N GLU A 21 8.58 3.85 -1.89
CA GLU A 21 8.12 5.12 -2.42
C GLU A 21 9.03 5.66 -3.54
N TYR A 22 10.21 5.07 -3.73
CA TYR A 22 11.27 5.64 -4.56
C TYR A 22 10.85 5.78 -6.03
N ARG A 23 10.30 4.73 -6.66
CA ARG A 23 9.85 4.80 -8.08
C ARG A 23 8.70 5.78 -8.29
N LYS A 24 7.88 6.02 -7.25
CA LYS A 24 6.81 7.03 -7.30
C LYS A 24 7.40 8.42 -7.18
N PHE A 25 8.34 8.63 -6.27
CA PHE A 25 9.07 9.89 -6.13
C PHE A 25 9.80 10.25 -7.42
N LEU A 26 10.60 9.34 -7.98
CA LEU A 26 11.38 9.57 -9.19
C LEU A 26 10.50 10.02 -10.36
N ARG A 27 9.39 9.32 -10.60
CA ARG A 27 8.41 9.69 -11.64
C ARG A 27 7.79 11.08 -11.44
N GLN A 28 7.48 11.43 -10.19
CA GLN A 28 6.96 12.76 -9.86
C GLN A 28 8.02 13.85 -10.01
N PHE A 29 9.27 13.55 -9.63
CA PHE A 29 10.39 14.46 -9.74
C PHE A 29 10.76 14.71 -11.21
N GLU A 30 10.86 13.65 -12.02
CA GLU A 30 11.12 13.75 -13.46
C GLU A 30 10.05 14.59 -14.17
N SER A 31 8.77 14.24 -13.99
CA SER A 31 7.67 14.88 -14.71
C SER A 31 7.46 16.36 -14.36
N LYS A 32 7.82 16.78 -13.14
CA LYS A 32 7.53 18.13 -12.65
C LYS A 32 8.75 19.02 -12.51
N VAL A 33 9.93 18.46 -12.24
CA VAL A 33 11.17 19.21 -12.08
C VAL A 33 12.02 19.04 -13.33
N VAL A 34 12.44 17.81 -13.63
CA VAL A 34 13.42 17.56 -14.71
C VAL A 34 12.94 18.04 -16.07
N LEU A 35 11.66 17.83 -16.40
CA LEU A 35 11.08 18.29 -17.66
C LEU A 35 10.85 19.82 -17.75
N ASN A 36 10.83 20.52 -16.62
CA ASN A 36 10.51 21.96 -16.57
C ASN A 36 11.69 22.84 -16.15
N CYS A 37 12.83 22.25 -15.78
CA CYS A 37 14.05 22.95 -15.37
C CYS A 37 15.20 22.55 -16.29
N GLU A 38 15.85 23.51 -16.93
CA GLU A 38 17.01 23.22 -17.79
C GLU A 38 18.29 23.07 -16.97
N GLN A 39 18.47 23.94 -15.98
CA GLN A 39 19.70 24.07 -15.19
C GLN A 39 19.80 22.98 -14.11
N ASP A 40 20.97 22.33 -14.02
CA ASP A 40 21.19 21.27 -13.04
C ASP A 40 21.27 21.81 -11.60
N ASP A 41 21.73 23.06 -11.39
CA ASP A 41 21.67 23.73 -10.08
C ASP A 41 20.23 23.87 -9.58
N GLU A 42 19.30 24.20 -10.47
CA GLU A 42 17.88 24.32 -10.12
C GLU A 42 17.29 22.96 -9.76
N LYS A 43 17.59 21.91 -10.54
CA LYS A 43 17.18 20.52 -10.23
C LYS A 43 17.73 20.06 -8.89
N MET A 44 18.99 20.38 -8.58
CA MET A 44 19.63 20.05 -7.31
C MET A 44 18.92 20.72 -6.14
N ASN A 45 18.62 22.02 -6.25
CA ASN A 45 17.88 22.75 -5.20
C ASN A 45 16.49 22.14 -4.94
N TYR A 46 15.77 21.76 -5.99
CA TYR A 46 14.50 21.04 -5.84
C TYR A 46 14.69 19.65 -5.21
N LEU A 47 15.74 18.92 -5.61
CA LEU A 47 16.04 17.61 -5.04
C LEU A 47 16.32 17.69 -3.53
N GLU A 48 17.04 18.72 -3.08
CA GLU A 48 17.26 18.99 -1.65
C GLU A 48 15.95 19.29 -0.91
N GLN A 49 15.08 20.15 -1.48
CA GLN A 49 13.81 20.54 -0.86
C GLN A 49 12.79 19.39 -0.79
N LEU A 50 12.84 18.49 -1.78
CA LEU A 50 11.93 17.36 -1.95
C LEU A 50 12.45 16.08 -1.30
N THR A 51 13.57 16.13 -0.58
CA THR A 51 14.06 15.02 0.23
C THR A 51 14.06 15.38 1.71
N PHE A 52 13.95 14.38 2.57
CA PHE A 52 14.14 14.49 4.01
C PHE A 52 14.73 13.19 4.56
N GLY A 53 15.09 13.16 5.85
CA GLY A 53 15.62 11.96 6.49
C GLY A 53 16.90 11.45 5.84
N GLU A 54 16.99 10.12 5.62
CA GLU A 54 18.19 9.49 5.04
C GLU A 54 18.41 9.87 3.58
N ALA A 55 17.34 10.06 2.80
CA ALA A 55 17.47 10.54 1.42
C ALA A 55 18.11 11.94 1.37
N HIS A 56 17.71 12.84 2.27
CA HIS A 56 18.29 14.18 2.31
C HIS A 56 19.77 14.16 2.69
N LYS A 57 20.18 13.30 3.65
CA LYS A 57 21.60 13.14 3.99
C LYS A 57 22.44 12.71 2.78
N VAL A 58 21.90 11.82 1.93
CA VAL A 58 22.54 11.42 0.68
C VAL A 58 22.69 12.62 -0.24
N VAL A 59 21.62 13.35 -0.51
CA VAL A 59 21.63 14.51 -1.41
C VAL A 59 22.59 15.60 -0.89
N SER A 60 22.48 15.98 0.38
CA SER A 60 23.30 17.03 1.00
C SER A 60 24.79 16.70 1.03
N SER A 61 25.17 15.41 0.97
CA SER A 61 26.59 15.01 0.94
C SER A 61 27.33 15.52 -0.31
N TYR A 62 26.59 15.89 -1.37
CA TYR A 62 27.13 16.40 -2.62
C TYR A 62 27.06 17.94 -2.74
N SER A 63 26.60 18.66 -1.71
CA SER A 63 26.32 20.12 -1.77
C SER A 63 27.55 21.01 -2.06
N HIS A 64 28.76 20.46 -1.90
CA HIS A 64 30.01 21.18 -2.17
C HIS A 64 30.50 21.03 -3.63
N LEU A 65 29.81 20.24 -4.45
CA LEU A 65 30.09 20.10 -5.87
C LEU A 65 29.33 21.16 -6.69
N PRO A 66 29.84 21.54 -7.87
CA PRO A 66 29.04 22.30 -8.84
C PRO A 66 27.75 21.55 -9.21
N GLY A 67 26.64 22.26 -9.47
CA GLY A 67 25.31 21.67 -9.59
C GLY A 67 25.17 20.55 -10.62
N ASP A 68 25.85 20.65 -11.76
CA ASP A 68 25.86 19.61 -12.80
C ASP A 68 26.42 18.27 -12.29
N ARG A 69 27.49 18.33 -11.47
CA ARG A 69 28.08 17.15 -10.83
C ARG A 69 27.29 16.73 -9.58
N ALA A 70 26.83 17.70 -8.78
CA ALA A 70 26.07 17.45 -7.55
C ALA A 70 24.76 16.71 -7.84
N TYR A 71 23.99 17.20 -8.82
CA TYR A 71 22.72 16.61 -9.22
C TYR A 71 22.89 15.18 -9.72
N LYS A 72 23.79 14.97 -10.68
CA LYS A 72 24.05 13.64 -11.27
C LYS A 72 24.56 12.65 -10.23
N ALA A 73 25.48 13.06 -9.36
CA ALA A 73 26.01 12.20 -8.31
C ALA A 73 24.94 11.84 -7.27
N SER A 74 24.11 12.82 -6.86
CA SER A 74 23.00 12.60 -5.92
C SER A 74 21.97 11.63 -6.49
N MET A 75 21.52 11.85 -7.73
CA MET A 75 20.55 10.97 -8.40
C MET A 75 21.09 9.55 -8.57
N ARG A 76 22.38 9.41 -8.94
CA ARG A 76 23.01 8.09 -9.03
C ARG A 76 23.02 7.36 -7.69
N HIS A 77 23.41 8.05 -6.61
CA HIS A 77 23.44 7.43 -5.28
C HIS A 77 22.02 7.07 -4.79
N LEU A 78 21.01 7.91 -5.07
CA LEU A 78 19.62 7.57 -4.76
C LEU A 78 19.17 6.30 -5.52
N GLU A 79 19.53 6.17 -6.80
CA GLU A 79 19.24 4.96 -7.59
C GLU A 79 19.94 3.72 -7.04
N GLU A 80 21.25 3.82 -6.75
CA GLU A 80 22.04 2.72 -6.18
C GLU A 80 21.45 2.24 -4.84
N ARG A 81 20.94 3.15 -4.01
CA ARG A 81 20.48 2.83 -2.66
C ARG A 81 19.00 2.44 -2.57
N TYR A 82 18.16 2.98 -3.45
CA TYR A 82 16.69 2.83 -3.35
C TYR A 82 16.04 2.32 -4.63
N GLY A 83 16.72 2.41 -5.77
CA GLY A 83 16.25 1.98 -7.08
C GLY A 83 16.60 0.54 -7.44
N ASP A 84 17.54 -0.07 -6.71
CA ASP A 84 17.89 -1.48 -6.85
C ASP A 84 16.67 -2.40 -6.69
N THR A 85 16.53 -3.35 -7.61
CA THR A 85 15.35 -4.20 -7.69
C THR A 85 15.23 -5.14 -6.50
N ASP A 86 16.35 -5.66 -5.99
CA ASP A 86 16.34 -6.57 -4.85
C ASP A 86 16.09 -5.83 -3.55
N VAL A 87 16.61 -4.60 -3.40
CA VAL A 87 16.30 -3.72 -2.27
C VAL A 87 14.80 -3.43 -2.20
N MET A 88 14.19 -3.04 -3.32
CA MET A 88 12.76 -2.77 -3.38
C MET A 88 11.92 -4.03 -3.14
N ALA A 89 12.26 -5.16 -3.78
CA ALA A 89 11.60 -6.44 -3.55
C ALA A 89 11.63 -6.83 -2.07
N SER A 90 12.80 -6.77 -1.47
CA SER A 90 13.02 -7.10 -0.07
C SER A 90 12.20 -6.21 0.85
N ALA A 91 12.09 -4.91 0.55
CA ALA A 91 11.25 -4.00 1.30
C ALA A 91 9.75 -4.37 1.22
N PHE A 92 9.26 -4.72 0.02
CA PHE A 92 7.87 -5.15 -0.19
C PHE A 92 7.58 -6.45 0.56
N ILE A 93 8.43 -7.46 0.37
CA ILE A 93 8.32 -8.78 1.01
C ILE A 93 8.34 -8.64 2.52
N LYS A 94 9.31 -7.88 3.06
CA LYS A 94 9.43 -7.66 4.50
C LYS A 94 8.17 -7.01 5.06
N LYS A 95 7.69 -5.92 4.44
CA LYS A 95 6.47 -5.24 4.89
C LYS A 95 5.24 -6.15 4.80
N ALA A 96 5.14 -7.03 3.80
CA ALA A 96 4.06 -7.99 3.69
C ALA A 96 4.08 -9.03 4.81
N LEU A 97 5.26 -9.61 5.08
CA LEU A 97 5.42 -10.66 6.09
C LEU A 97 5.37 -10.14 7.52
N ASP A 98 5.76 -8.89 7.74
CA ASP A 98 5.72 -8.20 9.03
C ASP A 98 4.40 -7.45 9.26
N TRP A 99 3.43 -7.56 8.33
CA TRP A 99 2.13 -6.91 8.45
C TRP A 99 1.45 -7.28 9.79
N PRO A 100 0.79 -6.33 10.48
CA PRO A 100 0.13 -6.61 11.75
C PRO A 100 -1.05 -7.59 11.57
N ASN A 101 -1.36 -8.34 12.62
CA ASN A 101 -2.52 -9.24 12.60
C ASN A 101 -3.82 -8.42 12.54
N ILE A 102 -4.68 -8.78 11.59
CA ILE A 102 -5.96 -8.11 11.33
C ILE A 102 -7.03 -8.77 12.20
N LYS A 103 -7.74 -7.96 12.98
CA LYS A 103 -8.80 -8.43 13.86
C LYS A 103 -10.09 -8.71 13.07
N SER A 104 -10.88 -9.66 13.57
CA SER A 104 -12.23 -9.89 13.04
C SER A 104 -13.05 -8.60 13.13
N GLY A 105 -13.64 -8.18 12.00
CA GLY A 105 -14.44 -6.95 11.91
C GLY A 105 -13.64 -5.68 11.63
N ASP A 106 -12.31 -5.73 11.60
CA ASP A 106 -11.47 -4.61 11.20
C ASP A 106 -11.36 -4.53 9.66
N ILE A 107 -12.37 -3.89 9.07
CA ILE A 107 -12.55 -3.79 7.61
C ILE A 107 -11.48 -2.86 7.02
N GLN A 108 -11.10 -1.81 7.74
CA GLN A 108 -10.11 -0.85 7.26
C GLN A 108 -8.74 -1.51 7.14
N SER A 109 -8.27 -2.20 8.19
CA SER A 109 -6.98 -2.91 8.13
C SER A 109 -6.97 -4.00 7.07
N LEU A 110 -8.11 -4.65 6.80
CA LEU A 110 -8.25 -5.62 5.72
C LEU A 110 -8.13 -4.98 4.34
N ASP A 111 -8.78 -3.83 4.12
CA ASP A 111 -8.71 -3.09 2.87
C ASP A 111 -7.29 -2.54 2.62
N GLU A 112 -6.66 -1.96 3.63
CA GLU A 112 -5.27 -1.49 3.58
C GLU A 112 -4.30 -2.64 3.25
N PHE A 113 -4.50 -3.82 3.85
CA PHE A 113 -3.69 -4.99 3.54
C PHE A 113 -3.93 -5.48 2.10
N ALA A 114 -5.18 -5.50 1.64
CA ALA A 114 -5.52 -5.88 0.27
C ALA A 114 -4.86 -4.94 -0.75
N LEU A 115 -4.93 -3.63 -0.53
CA LEU A 115 -4.26 -2.63 -1.37
C LEU A 115 -2.75 -2.82 -1.35
N PHE A 116 -2.16 -3.02 -0.18
CA PHE A 116 -0.72 -3.23 -0.07
C PHE A 116 -0.26 -4.53 -0.76
N LEU A 117 -1.01 -5.62 -0.67
CA LEU A 117 -0.70 -6.87 -1.38
C LEU A 117 -0.73 -6.69 -2.90
N VAL A 118 -1.64 -5.86 -3.42
CA VAL A 118 -1.68 -5.49 -4.84
C VAL A 118 -0.45 -4.65 -5.22
N GLU A 119 -0.09 -3.65 -4.41
CA GLU A 119 1.15 -2.88 -4.61
C GLU A 119 2.38 -3.77 -4.58
N CYS A 120 2.43 -4.72 -3.65
CA CYS A 120 3.49 -5.71 -3.52
C CYS A 120 3.59 -6.58 -4.78
N GLN A 121 2.46 -7.07 -5.30
CA GLN A 121 2.45 -7.88 -6.52
C GLN A 121 3.07 -7.12 -7.71
N TYR A 122 2.62 -5.90 -7.98
CA TYR A 122 3.16 -5.09 -9.08
C TYR A 122 4.59 -4.61 -8.80
N GLY A 123 4.91 -4.34 -7.54
CA GLY A 123 6.23 -3.90 -7.11
C GLY A 123 7.30 -4.98 -7.27
N THR A 124 6.91 -6.27 -7.25
CA THR A 124 7.83 -7.41 -7.34
C THR A 124 7.67 -8.27 -8.60
N GLU A 125 6.75 -7.93 -9.52
CA GLU A 125 6.39 -8.78 -10.67
C GLU A 125 7.57 -9.07 -11.61
N SER A 126 8.44 -8.09 -11.82
CA SER A 126 9.60 -8.20 -12.71
C SER A 126 10.92 -8.58 -12.00
N MET A 127 10.85 -8.98 -10.73
CA MET A 127 12.02 -9.15 -9.87
C MET A 127 12.22 -10.61 -9.48
N GLU A 128 13.45 -11.12 -9.57
CA GLU A 128 13.76 -12.49 -9.12
C GLU A 128 13.45 -12.69 -7.64
N ALA A 129 13.77 -11.70 -6.80
CA ALA A 129 13.43 -11.70 -5.38
C ALA A 129 11.91 -11.80 -5.13
N GLY A 130 11.05 -11.39 -6.07
CA GLY A 130 9.59 -11.55 -5.96
C GLY A 130 9.14 -13.01 -5.85
N SER A 131 9.93 -13.95 -6.39
CA SER A 131 9.67 -15.40 -6.29
C SER A 131 9.60 -15.91 -4.84
N VAL A 132 10.18 -15.16 -3.90
CA VAL A 132 10.10 -15.46 -2.46
C VAL A 132 8.63 -15.55 -2.00
N LEU A 133 7.74 -14.71 -2.52
CA LEU A 133 6.32 -14.73 -2.14
C LEU A 133 5.56 -15.92 -2.72
N GLU A 134 6.12 -16.59 -3.72
CA GLU A 134 5.54 -17.80 -4.31
C GLU A 134 5.76 -19.04 -3.43
N TYR A 135 6.68 -18.99 -2.47
CA TYR A 135 6.90 -20.10 -1.54
C TYR A 135 5.70 -20.27 -0.62
N SER A 136 5.21 -21.52 -0.54
CA SER A 136 4.03 -21.86 0.27
C SER A 136 4.13 -21.42 1.73
N GLU A 137 5.32 -21.41 2.31
CA GLU A 137 5.54 -20.96 3.69
C GLU A 137 5.30 -19.45 3.86
N ASN A 138 5.67 -18.64 2.87
CA ASN A 138 5.39 -17.21 2.89
C ASN A 138 3.89 -16.93 2.68
N ILE A 139 3.23 -17.68 1.81
CA ILE A 139 1.77 -17.60 1.66
C ILE A 139 1.06 -17.97 2.97
N LYS A 140 1.53 -19.01 3.70
CA LYS A 140 1.00 -19.34 5.04
C LYS A 140 1.22 -18.22 6.05
N ARG A 141 2.41 -17.59 6.06
CA ARG A 141 2.71 -16.44 6.93
C ARG A 141 1.85 -15.22 6.64
N LEU A 142 1.50 -14.97 5.38
CA LEU A 142 0.57 -13.91 5.01
C LEU A 142 -0.86 -14.26 5.43
N MET A 143 -1.24 -15.53 5.27
CA MET A 143 -2.55 -16.01 5.68
C MET A 143 -2.74 -15.85 7.19
N SER A 144 -1.71 -16.12 8.00
CA SER A 144 -1.80 -15.97 9.46
C SER A 144 -2.07 -14.52 9.92
N LYS A 145 -1.91 -13.52 9.05
CA LYS A 145 -2.28 -12.13 9.32
C LYS A 145 -3.79 -11.89 9.26
N LEU A 146 -4.53 -12.77 8.61
CA LEU A 146 -5.97 -12.65 8.41
C LEU A 146 -6.77 -13.22 9.59
N PRO A 147 -8.01 -12.77 9.81
CA PRO A 147 -8.93 -13.38 10.75
C PRO A 147 -9.20 -14.87 10.48
N PHE A 148 -9.39 -15.67 11.54
CA PHE A 148 -9.55 -17.13 11.45
C PHE A 148 -10.67 -17.58 10.50
N HIS A 149 -11.79 -16.86 10.43
CA HIS A 149 -12.89 -17.21 9.53
C HIS A 149 -12.53 -17.10 8.03
N MET A 150 -11.47 -16.37 7.69
CA MET A 150 -10.93 -16.30 6.33
C MET A 150 -10.00 -17.47 6.02
N HIS A 151 -9.41 -18.11 7.04
CA HIS A 151 -8.51 -19.25 6.87
C HIS A 151 -9.24 -20.41 6.19
N ASP A 152 -10.49 -20.64 6.60
CA ASP A 152 -11.34 -21.66 6.00
C ASP A 152 -11.68 -21.37 4.53
N ARG A 153 -12.07 -20.12 4.23
CA ARG A 153 -12.34 -19.67 2.86
C ARG A 153 -11.10 -19.79 1.97
N TRP A 154 -9.92 -19.48 2.52
CA TRP A 154 -8.65 -19.64 1.82
C TRP A 154 -8.36 -21.12 1.52
N ARG A 155 -8.62 -22.04 2.46
CA ARG A 155 -8.48 -23.49 2.21
C ARG A 155 -9.36 -23.96 1.05
N ASN A 156 -10.57 -23.41 0.90
CA ASN A 156 -11.42 -23.69 -0.25
C ASN A 156 -10.84 -23.18 -1.58
N VAL A 157 -10.17 -22.01 -1.58
CA VAL A 157 -9.43 -21.53 -2.76
C VAL A 157 -8.28 -22.49 -3.08
N VAL A 158 -7.46 -22.83 -2.08
CA VAL A 158 -6.32 -23.75 -2.23
C VAL A 158 -6.77 -25.11 -2.77
N PHE A 159 -7.87 -25.65 -2.26
CA PHE A 159 -8.46 -26.90 -2.74
C PHE A 159 -8.79 -26.81 -4.24
N ARG A 160 -9.53 -25.77 -4.66
CA ARG A 160 -9.87 -25.58 -6.09
C ARG A 160 -8.66 -25.40 -6.99
N VAL A 161 -7.64 -24.66 -6.53
CA VAL A 161 -6.40 -24.46 -7.31
C VAL A 161 -5.67 -25.80 -7.50
N LYS A 162 -5.57 -26.60 -6.43
CA LYS A 162 -4.93 -27.92 -6.50
C LYS A 162 -5.73 -28.92 -7.32
N ASP A 163 -7.06 -28.89 -7.23
CA ASP A 163 -7.97 -29.72 -8.05
C ASP A 163 -7.78 -29.42 -9.55
N SER A 164 -7.50 -28.15 -9.90
CA SER A 164 -7.10 -27.74 -11.25
C SER A 164 -5.65 -28.08 -11.64
N HIS A 165 -4.94 -28.90 -10.84
CA HIS A 165 -3.57 -29.34 -11.08
C HIS A 165 -2.54 -28.19 -11.14
N ARG A 166 -2.86 -27.02 -10.58
CA ARG A 166 -1.93 -25.90 -10.44
C ARG A 166 -1.34 -25.82 -9.04
N THR A 167 -0.15 -25.22 -8.95
CA THR A 167 0.40 -24.76 -7.68
C THR A 167 -0.24 -23.43 -7.28
N VAL A 168 -0.45 -23.26 -5.97
CA VAL A 168 -0.95 -21.99 -5.40
C VAL A 168 0.13 -20.93 -5.56
N LYS A 169 -0.25 -19.78 -6.11
CA LYS A 169 0.63 -18.64 -6.36
C LYS A 169 0.30 -17.47 -5.46
N PHE A 170 1.24 -16.53 -5.32
CA PHE A 170 1.01 -15.30 -4.58
C PHE A 170 -0.19 -14.52 -5.14
N ASN A 171 -0.34 -14.46 -6.46
CA ASN A 171 -1.50 -13.84 -7.10
C ASN A 171 -2.85 -14.50 -6.70
N ASP A 172 -2.90 -15.81 -6.47
CA ASP A 172 -4.13 -16.46 -5.98
C ASP A 172 -4.51 -15.92 -4.60
N PHE A 173 -3.52 -15.66 -3.74
CA PHE A 173 -3.69 -15.07 -2.41
C PHE A 173 -4.10 -13.60 -2.47
N VAL A 174 -3.43 -12.79 -3.30
CA VAL A 174 -3.77 -11.37 -3.50
C VAL A 174 -5.23 -11.23 -3.95
N ASN A 175 -5.65 -12.02 -4.94
CA ASN A 175 -7.02 -12.00 -5.43
C ASN A 175 -8.04 -12.43 -4.37
N PHE A 176 -7.68 -13.42 -3.54
CA PHE A 176 -8.52 -13.84 -2.42
C PHE A 176 -8.72 -12.69 -1.41
N VAL A 177 -7.63 -12.09 -0.91
CA VAL A 177 -7.73 -11.01 0.10
C VAL A 177 -8.48 -9.80 -0.46
N LYS A 178 -8.20 -9.41 -1.71
CA LYS A 178 -8.92 -8.34 -2.42
C LYS A 178 -10.41 -8.62 -2.54
N ALA A 179 -10.80 -9.85 -2.86
CA ALA A 179 -12.21 -10.23 -2.94
C ALA A 179 -12.89 -10.18 -1.56
N GLU A 180 -12.21 -10.62 -0.52
CA GLU A 180 -12.73 -10.60 0.86
C GLU A 180 -12.87 -9.17 1.42
N ALA A 181 -11.89 -8.29 1.15
CA ALA A 181 -11.99 -6.87 1.46
C ALA A 181 -13.20 -6.23 0.76
N LYS A 182 -13.38 -6.49 -0.54
CA LYS A 182 -14.53 -5.99 -1.32
C LYS A 182 -15.88 -6.49 -0.80
N LYS A 183 -15.97 -7.75 -0.35
CA LYS A 183 -17.19 -8.29 0.29
C LYS A 183 -17.48 -7.57 1.61
N ALA A 184 -16.45 -7.32 2.41
CA ALA A 184 -16.59 -6.66 3.71
C ALA A 184 -17.05 -5.20 3.57
N THR A 185 -16.64 -4.51 2.50
CA THR A 185 -17.01 -3.12 2.18
C THR A 185 -18.29 -2.99 1.34
N ASP A 186 -18.98 -4.10 1.02
CA ASP A 186 -20.21 -4.06 0.25
C ASP A 186 -21.27 -3.17 0.95
N PRO A 187 -21.90 -2.22 0.24
CA PRO A 187 -22.83 -1.27 0.85
C PRO A 187 -24.15 -1.90 1.33
N THR A 188 -24.48 -3.10 0.87
CA THR A 188 -25.76 -3.77 1.17
C THR A 188 -25.57 -4.95 2.12
N TYR A 189 -24.57 -5.79 1.86
CA TYR A 189 -24.31 -7.03 2.60
C TYR A 189 -22.96 -7.01 3.34
N GLY A 190 -22.22 -5.91 3.27
CA GLY A 190 -20.95 -5.76 3.95
C GLY A 190 -21.13 -5.65 5.46
N ASN A 191 -20.02 -5.82 6.16
CA ASN A 191 -20.02 -5.88 7.63
C ASN A 191 -20.53 -4.58 8.25
N ILE A 192 -20.27 -3.42 7.63
CA ILE A 192 -20.77 -2.11 8.09
C ILE A 192 -22.30 -2.04 7.96
N ALA A 193 -22.83 -2.39 6.80
CA ALA A 193 -24.27 -2.35 6.51
C ALA A 193 -25.05 -3.32 7.42
N MET A 194 -24.52 -4.54 7.60
CA MET A 194 -25.12 -5.56 8.45
C MET A 194 -25.04 -5.19 9.94
N ASN A 195 -23.95 -4.60 10.41
CA ASN A 195 -23.84 -4.13 11.80
C ASN A 195 -24.77 -2.95 12.08
N TYR A 196 -24.96 -2.04 11.13
CA TYR A 196 -25.93 -0.95 11.24
C TYR A 196 -27.37 -1.49 11.40
N SER A 197 -27.74 -2.52 10.63
CA SER A 197 -29.05 -3.15 10.74
C SER A 197 -29.31 -3.80 12.11
N ASN A 198 -28.26 -4.35 12.74
CA ASN A 198 -28.34 -4.94 14.07
C ASN A 198 -28.43 -3.88 15.17
N SER A 199 -27.76 -2.73 15.03
CA SER A 199 -27.86 -1.63 16.00
C SER A 199 -29.29 -1.07 16.13
N ARG A 200 -30.00 -0.90 15.01
CA ARG A 200 -31.44 -0.50 15.01
C ARG A 200 -32.35 -1.54 15.66
N LYS A 201 -32.04 -2.84 15.57
CA LYS A 201 -32.82 -3.88 16.24
C LYS A 201 -32.69 -3.79 17.76
N TYR A 202 -31.52 -3.45 18.28
CA TYR A 202 -31.29 -3.26 19.71
C TYR A 202 -31.90 -1.95 20.27
N GLU A 203 -31.92 -0.86 19.50
CA GLU A 203 -32.64 0.38 19.89
C GLU A 203 -34.17 0.20 19.87
N SER A 204 -34.69 -0.58 18.91
CA SER A 204 -36.12 -0.86 18.81
C SER A 204 -36.65 -1.71 19.98
N THR A 205 -35.85 -2.67 20.49
CA THR A 205 -36.23 -3.50 21.65
C THR A 205 -36.04 -2.79 23.00
N ALA A 206 -35.16 -1.79 23.10
CA ALA A 206 -34.98 -0.99 24.30
C ALA A 206 -36.16 -0.01 24.54
N THR A 207 -36.85 0.41 23.47
CA THR A 207 -37.96 1.38 23.55
C THR A 207 -39.29 0.73 23.97
N THR A 208 -39.38 -0.60 23.99
CA THR A 208 -40.61 -1.34 24.32
C THR A 208 -40.83 -1.60 25.82
N TRP A 209 -39.88 -1.23 26.69
CA TRP A 209 -39.93 -1.52 28.14
C TRP A 209 -40.16 -0.29 29.06
N THR A 210 -40.65 0.85 28.55
CA THR A 210 -40.89 2.05 29.38
C THR A 210 -42.34 2.54 29.43
N LYS A 211 -43.30 1.83 28.85
CA LYS A 211 -44.74 2.15 28.99
C LYS A 211 -45.45 1.13 29.87
N GLY A 212 -45.27 1.23 31.18
CA GLY A 212 -45.94 0.30 32.08
C GLY A 212 -45.77 0.49 33.58
N PHE A 213 -45.70 1.73 34.10
CA PHE A 213 -45.96 1.96 35.52
C PHE A 213 -46.76 3.25 35.70
N LYS A 214 -48.06 3.10 35.89
CA LYS A 214 -48.97 4.13 36.40
C LYS A 214 -49.50 3.58 37.72
N CYS A 215 -48.90 3.99 38.84
CA CYS A 215 -49.46 3.69 40.15
C CYS A 215 -50.49 4.77 40.52
N MET A 216 -51.66 4.30 40.95
CA MET A 216 -52.74 5.06 41.59
C MET A 216 -52.31 5.55 42.97
#